data_AF-U2RUF4-F1
#
_entry.id   AF-U2RUF4-F1
#
_cell.length_a   1.000
_cell.length_b   1.000
_cell.length_c   1.000
_cell.angle_alpha   90.00
_cell.angle_beta   90.00
_cell.angle_gamma   90.00
#
_symmetry.space_group_name_H-M   'P 1'
#
loop_
_entity.id
_entity.type
_entity.pdbx_description
1 polymer ?
#
loop_
_entity_poly.entity_id
_entity_poly.type
_entity_poly.pdbx_seq_one_letter_code
_entity_poly.pdbx_strand_id
1 'polypeptide(L)'
;MTVELETGWNLRSVMASRGIFQTSKLKPLLEERGIDLSREQVYRLVTQPPQRVRLDVLAALCDALGCSLDDLVTITRREAAAPVAVGEEATRGSIGDLRPVRATIRRPRTN
;
A
#
# COMPACT_ATOMS: atom_id res chain seq x y z
N MET A 1 -2.82 -4.28 23.65
CA MET A 1 -2.41 -4.53 22.25
C MET A 1 -3.27 -3.65 21.37
N THR A 2 -2.70 -2.62 20.75
CA THR A 2 -3.41 -1.75 19.81
C THR A 2 -3.33 -2.36 18.41
N VAL A 3 -4.46 -2.38 17.71
CA VAL A 3 -4.52 -2.81 16.32
C VAL A 3 -4.15 -1.61 15.45
N GLU A 4 -3.08 -1.73 14.65
CA GLU A 4 -2.76 -0.73 13.64
C GLU A 4 -3.54 -1.04 12.35
N LEU A 5 -4.13 0.00 11.75
CA LEU A 5 -4.90 -0.10 10.52
C LEU A 5 -4.27 0.81 9.46
N GLU A 6 -4.09 0.26 8.26
CA GLU A 6 -3.69 0.99 7.07
C GLU A 6 -4.88 1.07 6.12
N THR A 7 -5.15 2.26 5.56
CA THR A 7 -6.26 2.49 4.64
C THR A 7 -5.75 2.88 3.26
N GLY A 8 -6.18 2.16 2.24
CA GLY A 8 -5.92 2.45 0.83
C GLY A 8 -7.11 3.15 0.16
N TRP A 9 -6.82 4.04 -0.79
CA TRP A 9 -7.82 4.71 -1.61
C TRP A 9 -7.52 4.50 -3.09
N ASN A 10 -8.39 3.76 -3.78
CA ASN A 10 -8.10 3.18 -5.09
C ASN A 10 -8.86 3.86 -6.23
N LEU A 11 -9.53 5.00 -5.98
CA LEU A 11 -10.40 5.64 -6.97
C LEU A 11 -9.71 5.86 -8.33
N ARG A 12 -8.46 6.33 -8.36
CA ARG A 12 -7.72 6.50 -9.63
C ARG A 12 -7.56 5.19 -10.40
N SER A 13 -7.26 4.08 -9.70
CA SER A 13 -7.13 2.76 -10.31
C SER A 13 -8.46 2.27 -10.87
N VAL A 14 -9.54 2.42 -10.08
CA VAL A 14 -10.92 2.08 -10.44
C VAL A 14 -11.41 2.90 -11.63
N MET A 15 -11.03 4.17 -11.74
CA MET A 15 -11.30 5.00 -12.92
C MET A 15 -10.54 4.49 -14.15
N ALA A 16 -9.25 4.18 -14.00
CA ALA A 16 -8.42 3.69 -15.10
C ALA A 16 -8.91 2.35 -15.66
N SER A 17 -9.37 1.42 -14.81
CA SER A 17 -9.95 0.14 -15.26
C SER A 17 -11.22 0.30 -16.09
N ARG A 18 -11.85 1.48 -16.04
CA ARG A 18 -13.04 1.86 -16.81
C ARG A 18 -12.74 2.80 -17.97
N GLY A 19 -11.46 2.99 -18.30
CA GLY A 19 -11.03 3.88 -19.37
C GLY A 19 -11.17 5.38 -19.05
N ILE A 20 -11.38 5.74 -17.77
CA ILE A 20 -11.51 7.13 -17.34
C ILE A 20 -10.16 7.61 -16.81
N PHE A 21 -9.41 8.33 -17.65
CA PHE A 21 -8.08 8.83 -17.29
C PHE A 21 -8.06 10.30 -16.85
N GLN A 22 -9.17 11.02 -17.01
CA GLN A 22 -9.28 12.44 -16.71
C GLN A 22 -10.32 12.69 -15.62
N THR A 23 -9.96 13.47 -14.59
CA THR A 23 -10.86 13.83 -13.49
C THR A 23 -12.06 14.67 -13.95
N SER A 24 -11.90 15.44 -15.04
CA SER A 24 -12.97 16.21 -15.68
C SER A 24 -14.13 15.34 -16.17
N LYS A 25 -13.88 14.06 -16.48
CA LYS A 25 -14.91 13.10 -16.89
C LYS A 25 -15.71 12.53 -15.73
N LEU A 26 -15.21 12.64 -14.50
CA LEU A 26 -15.88 12.12 -13.31
C LEU A 26 -16.99 13.04 -12.81
N LYS A 27 -16.81 14.37 -12.89
CA LYS A 27 -17.80 15.34 -12.40
C LYS A 27 -19.19 15.15 -13.04
N PRO A 28 -19.35 15.06 -14.37
CA PRO A 28 -20.66 14.86 -14.98
C PRO A 28 -21.36 13.57 -14.50
N LEU A 29 -20.61 12.48 -14.33
CA LEU A 29 -21.16 11.20 -13.86
C LEU A 29 -21.69 11.28 -12.43
N LEU A 30 -21.09 12.13 -11.59
CA LEU A 30 -21.55 12.39 -10.23
C LEU A 30 -22.76 13.33 -10.22
N GLU A 31 -22.78 14.34 -11.09
CA GLU A 31 -23.91 15.27 -11.24
C GLU A 31 -25.19 14.55 -11.68
N GLU A 32 -25.08 13.57 -12.59
CA GLU A 32 -26.20 12.70 -13.01
C GLU A 32 -26.84 11.93 -11.84
N ARG A 33 -26.11 11.76 -10.74
CA ARG A 33 -26.56 11.09 -9.51
C ARG A 33 -26.92 12.06 -8.39
N GLY A 34 -27.01 13.36 -8.70
CA GLY A 34 -27.34 14.41 -7.74
C GLY A 34 -26.18 14.83 -6.83
N ILE A 35 -24.94 14.45 -7.16
CA ILE A 35 -23.75 14.85 -6.42
C ILE A 35 -23.05 15.99 -7.15
N ASP A 36 -23.23 17.21 -6.68
CA ASP A 36 -22.48 18.37 -7.15
C ASP A 36 -21.20 18.57 -6.31
N LEU A 37 -20.06 18.37 -6.95
CA LEU A 37 -18.74 18.67 -6.42
C LEU A 37 -18.02 19.66 -7.33
N SER A 38 -17.26 20.56 -6.71
CA SER A 38 -16.34 21.44 -7.45
C SER A 38 -15.23 20.61 -8.11
N ARG A 39 -14.67 21.12 -9.22
CA ARG A 39 -13.55 20.48 -9.92
C ARG A 39 -12.37 20.18 -8.99
N GLU A 40 -12.09 21.09 -8.07
CA GLU A 40 -11.03 20.95 -7.07
C GLU A 40 -11.34 19.83 -6.06
N GLN A 41 -12.59 19.70 -5.59
CA GLN A 41 -12.99 18.59 -4.73
C GLN A 41 -12.83 17.23 -5.44
N VAL A 42 -13.26 17.14 -6.71
CA VAL A 42 -13.08 15.93 -7.51
C VAL A 42 -11.60 15.61 -7.70
N TYR A 43 -10.78 16.62 -8.01
CA TYR A 43 -9.34 16.44 -8.17
C TYR A 43 -8.68 15.91 -6.88
N ARG A 44 -8.96 16.52 -5.73
CA ARG A 44 -8.45 16.04 -4.44
C ARG A 44 -8.93 14.62 -4.13
N LEU A 45 -10.21 14.34 -4.38
CA LEU A 45 -10.79 13.01 -4.17
C LEU A 45 -10.08 11.95 -5.02
N VAL A 46 -9.66 12.25 -6.24
CA VAL A 46 -8.96 11.27 -7.10
C VAL A 46 -7.47 11.15 -6.76
N THR A 47 -6.85 12.18 -6.21
CA THR A 47 -5.40 12.27 -6.03
C THR A 47 -4.92 11.92 -4.62
N GLN A 48 -5.78 12.05 -3.62
CA GLN A 48 -5.42 11.89 -2.21
C GLN A 48 -6.47 11.05 -1.47
N PRO A 49 -6.06 10.19 -0.52
CA PRO A 49 -7.01 9.49 0.35
C PRO A 49 -7.77 10.51 1.23
N PRO A 50 -9.10 10.57 1.14
CA PRO A 50 -9.88 11.53 1.92
C PRO A 50 -9.92 11.13 3.39
N GLN A 51 -9.83 12.11 4.29
CA GLN A 51 -10.04 11.89 5.73
C GLN A 51 -11.51 11.59 6.05
N ARG A 52 -12.42 12.21 5.31
CA ARG A 52 -13.87 12.05 5.43
C ARG A 52 -14.46 12.18 4.05
N VAL A 53 -15.42 11.32 3.75
CA VAL A 53 -16.24 11.39 2.54
C VAL A 53 -17.67 11.06 2.93
N ARG A 54 -18.64 11.73 2.31
CA ARG A 54 -20.04 11.45 2.55
C ARG A 54 -20.40 10.11 1.90
N LEU A 55 -21.30 9.36 2.53
CA LEU A 55 -21.69 8.03 2.05
C LEU A 55 -22.41 8.09 0.69
N ASP A 56 -23.18 9.15 0.43
CA ASP A 56 -23.85 9.37 -0.85
C ASP A 56 -22.85 9.59 -2.01
N VAL A 57 -21.73 10.25 -1.75
CA VAL A 57 -20.62 10.39 -2.72
C VAL A 57 -20.01 9.02 -3.01
N LEU A 58 -19.79 8.18 -1.99
CA LEU A 58 -19.30 6.82 -2.18
C LEU A 58 -20.29 5.99 -3.00
N ALA A 59 -21.58 6.04 -2.69
CA ALA A 59 -22.62 5.35 -3.44
C ALA A 59 -22.66 5.82 -4.90
N ALA A 60 -22.57 7.12 -5.15
CA ALA A 60 -22.55 7.68 -6.50
C ALA A 60 -21.29 7.27 -7.28
N LEU A 61 -20.12 7.19 -6.63
CA LEU A 61 -18.91 6.66 -7.25
C LEU A 61 -19.07 5.19 -7.63
N CYS A 62 -19.57 4.36 -6.70
CA CYS A 62 -19.83 2.96 -6.93
C CYS A 62 -20.78 2.75 -8.11
N ASP A 63 -21.85 3.52 -8.21
CA ASP A 63 -22.81 3.41 -9.31
C ASP A 63 -22.27 3.99 -10.64
N ALA A 64 -21.58 5.14 -10.60
CA ALA A 64 -20.98 5.79 -11.78
C ALA A 64 -19.88 4.95 -12.43
N LEU A 65 -19.15 4.23 -11.61
CA LEU A 65 -18.10 3.34 -12.06
C LEU A 65 -18.68 1.93 -12.28
N GLY A 66 -19.71 1.50 -11.53
CA GLY A 66 -20.13 0.10 -11.52
C GLY A 66 -19.10 -0.74 -10.75
N CYS A 67 -18.74 -0.29 -9.54
CA CYS A 67 -17.84 -0.96 -8.61
C CYS A 67 -18.49 -1.16 -7.24
N SER A 68 -17.90 -2.01 -6.42
CA SER A 68 -18.24 -2.14 -5.00
C SER A 68 -17.44 -1.14 -4.15
N LEU A 69 -17.80 -1.03 -2.87
CA LEU A 69 -17.07 -0.18 -1.93
C LEU A 69 -15.65 -0.70 -1.65
N ASP A 70 -15.48 -2.02 -1.60
CA ASP A 70 -14.17 -2.69 -1.44
C ASP A 70 -13.19 -2.38 -2.58
N ASP A 71 -13.71 -2.10 -3.77
CA ASP A 71 -12.86 -1.66 -4.89
C ASP A 71 -12.30 -0.25 -4.66
N LEU A 72 -13.02 0.61 -3.94
CA LEU A 72 -12.63 2.00 -3.68
C LEU A 72 -11.74 2.13 -2.44
N VAL A 73 -12.07 1.42 -1.37
CA VAL A 73 -11.40 1.53 -0.06
C VAL A 73 -10.87 0.17 0.35
N THR A 74 -9.58 0.11 0.68
CA THR A 74 -8.96 -1.09 1.27
C THR A 74 -8.60 -0.80 2.72
N ILE A 75 -8.84 -1.74 3.62
CA ILE A 75 -8.45 -1.63 5.03
C ILE A 75 -7.60 -2.85 5.37
N THR A 76 -6.35 -2.62 5.73
CA THR A 76 -5.40 -3.67 6.08
C THR A 76 -5.02 -3.55 7.55
N ARG A 77 -5.14 -4.63 8.31
CA ARG A 77 -4.57 -4.70 9.65
C ARG A 77 -3.06 -4.86 9.53
N ARG A 78 -2.29 -3.93 10.09
CA ARG A 78 -0.86 -4.09 10.29
C ARG A 78 -0.65 -4.73 11.66
N GLU A 79 -0.15 -5.96 11.67
CA GLU A 79 0.45 -6.52 12.87
C GLU A 79 1.84 -5.91 12.99
N ALA A 80 2.11 -5.22 14.10
CA ALA A 80 3.44 -4.68 14.37
C ALA A 80 4.44 -5.84 14.31
N ALA A 81 5.30 -5.85 13.29
CA ALA A 81 6.34 -6.87 13.18
C ALA A 81 7.17 -6.83 14.45
N ALA A 82 7.34 -8.00 15.09
CA ALA A 82 8.28 -8.12 16.20
C ALA A 82 9.65 -7.61 15.72
N PRO A 83 10.38 -6.82 16.53
CA PRO A 83 11.68 -6.32 16.13
C PRO A 83 12.58 -7.50 15.76
N VAL A 84 12.92 -7.62 14.48
CA VAL A 84 13.91 -8.60 14.02
C VAL A 84 15.25 -8.11 14.57
N ALA A 85 15.84 -8.86 15.48
CA ALA A 85 17.19 -8.60 15.92
C ALA A 85 18.12 -8.63 14.70
N VAL A 86 18.89 -7.56 14.50
CA VAL A 86 19.91 -7.50 13.44
C VAL A 86 20.94 -8.60 13.74
N GLY A 87 20.82 -9.74 13.04
CA GLY A 87 21.66 -10.92 13.26
C GLY A 87 21.17 -12.22 12.61
N GLU A 88 19.89 -12.31 12.23
CA GLU A 88 19.38 -13.47 11.47
C GLU A 88 19.52 -13.26 9.95
N GLU A 89 20.76 -13.32 9.47
CA GLU A 89 20.95 -13.94 8.18
C GLU A 89 20.70 -15.44 8.36
N ALA A 90 19.91 -16.04 7.46
CA ALA A 90 19.83 -17.49 7.31
C ALA A 90 21.14 -18.03 6.72
N THR A 91 22.25 -17.78 7.41
CA THR A 91 23.55 -18.34 7.12
C THR A 91 23.64 -19.66 7.86
N ARG A 92 23.96 -20.72 7.10
CA ARG A 92 24.16 -22.09 7.56
C ARG A 92 24.77 -22.17 8.97
N GLY A 93 23.99 -22.68 9.92
CA GLY A 93 24.46 -23.10 11.24
C GLY A 93 24.60 -21.96 12.25
N SER A 94 24.29 -22.28 13.50
CA SER A 94 24.50 -21.38 14.62
C SER A 94 26.01 -21.13 14.82
N ILE A 95 26.40 -20.00 15.44
CA ILE A 95 27.82 -19.71 15.77
C ILE A 95 28.44 -20.87 16.59
N GLY A 96 27.63 -21.64 17.33
CA GLY A 96 28.07 -22.83 18.06
C GLY A 96 28.55 -24.00 17.19
N ASP A 97 28.18 -24.02 15.91
CA ASP A 97 28.53 -25.07 14.95
C ASP A 97 29.85 -24.80 14.21
N LEU A 98 30.45 -23.62 14.41
CA LEU A 98 31.72 -23.25 13.80
C LEU A 98 32.87 -24.00 14.47
N ARG A 99 33.41 -25.01 13.79
CA ARG A 99 34.61 -25.73 14.25
C ARG A 99 35.88 -25.02 13.76
N PRO A 100 36.80 -24.62 14.65
CA PRO A 100 38.04 -23.95 14.24
C PRO A 100 38.93 -24.89 13.41
N VAL A 101 39.43 -24.38 12.28
CA VAL A 101 40.41 -25.08 11.42
C VAL A 101 41.81 -24.85 11.97
N ARG A 102 42.62 -25.91 12.06
CA ARG A 102 44.00 -25.84 12.57
C ARG A 102 44.88 -25.00 11.63
N ALA A 103 45.47 -23.93 12.16
CA ALA A 103 46.43 -23.12 11.42
C ALA A 103 47.69 -23.92 11.05
N THR A 104 48.16 -23.76 9.80
CA THR A 104 49.44 -24.31 9.34
C THR A 104 50.44 -23.18 9.18
N ILE A 105 51.53 -23.21 9.95
CA ILE A 105 52.59 -22.20 9.87
C ILE A 105 53.51 -22.55 8.69
N ARG A 106 53.54 -21.71 7.65
CA ARG A 106 54.58 -21.79 6.61
C ARG A 106 55.75 -20.90 7.01
N ARG A 107 56.92 -21.50 7.19
CA ARG A 107 58.17 -20.74 7.38
C ARG A 107 58.61 -20.20 6.01
N PRO A 108 58.97 -18.91 5.90
CA PRO A 108 59.52 -18.37 4.66
C PRO A 108 60.86 -19.04 4.34
N ARG A 109 61.12 -19.33 3.05
CA ARG A 109 62.42 -19.84 2.60
C ARG A 109 63.47 -18.74 2.75
N THR A 110 64.47 -18.99 3.58
CA THR A 110 65.68 -18.17 3.66
C THR A 110 66.45 -18.30 2.33
N ASN A 111 66.84 -17.17 1.75
CA ASN A 111 67.84 -17.07 0.68
C ASN A 111 69.23 -16.99 1.31
#